data_AF-A0A7S2BLQ7-F1
#
_entry.id   AF-A0A7S2BLQ7-F1
#
_cell.length_a   1.000
_cell.length_b   1.000
_cell.length_c   1.000
_cell.angle_alpha   90.00
_cell.angle_beta   90.00
_cell.angle_gamma   90.00
#
_symmetry.space_group_name_H-M   'P 1'
#
loop_
_entity.id
_entity.type
_entity.pdbx_description
1 polymer ?
#
loop_
_entity_poly.entity_id
_entity_poly.type
_entity_poly.pdbx_seq_one_letter_code
_entity_poly.pdbx_strand_id
1 'polypeptide(L)'
;SQSYRDSVKGAIERRCWSGSHLMYLQMGLEDDVNEAAAAVEEAVDSTVAMQRHAVLLVRELDALKEFVAACDADSVHAACKGFGTDETALSSIICGRTKEQLLRVDRVYRSKHGKT
;
A
#
# COMPACT_ATOMS: atom_id res chain seq x y z
N SER A 1 24.17 4.74 22.70
CA SER A 1 24.15 5.30 21.33
C SER A 1 23.92 6.81 21.28
N GLN A 2 23.05 7.39 22.11
CA GLN A 2 22.91 8.86 22.23
C GLN A 2 23.88 9.48 23.24
N SER A 3 23.96 8.92 24.46
CA SER A 3 24.89 9.37 25.52
C SER A 3 26.36 9.47 25.10
N TYR A 4 26.84 8.58 24.22
CA TYR A 4 28.21 8.65 23.69
C TYR A 4 28.38 9.81 22.70
N ARG A 5 27.39 10.06 21.83
CA ARG A 5 27.39 11.22 20.93
C ARG A 5 27.40 12.52 21.73
N ASP A 6 26.60 12.59 22.80
CA ASP A 6 26.50 13.77 23.66
C ASP A 6 27.80 14.01 24.44
N SER A 7 28.47 12.95 24.95
CA SER A 7 29.78 13.06 25.60
C SER A 7 30.90 13.52 24.65
N VAL A 8 30.91 13.05 23.41
CA VAL A 8 31.90 13.45 22.41
C VAL A 8 31.63 14.88 21.95
N LYS A 9 30.37 15.26 21.70
CA LYS A 9 29.98 16.63 21.35
C LYS A 9 30.40 17.62 22.44
N GLY A 10 30.10 17.30 23.70
CA GLY A 10 30.55 18.09 24.84
C GLY A 10 32.07 18.11 25.05
N ALA A 11 32.82 17.09 24.61
CA ALA A 11 34.29 17.10 24.67
C ALA A 11 34.93 17.94 23.56
N ILE A 12 34.30 18.03 22.38
CA ILE A 12 34.75 18.85 21.24
C ILE A 12 34.48 20.33 21.50
N GLU A 13 33.26 20.68 21.96
CA GLU A 13 32.87 22.04 22.36
C GLU A 13 33.76 22.62 23.46
N ARG A 14 34.30 21.75 24.33
CA ARG A 14 35.23 22.15 25.41
C ARG A 14 36.68 22.33 24.96
N ARG A 15 37.09 21.82 23.79
CA ARG A 15 38.50 21.80 23.34
C ARG A 15 38.81 22.74 22.19
N CYS A 16 37.82 23.01 21.34
CA CYS A 16 37.96 23.92 20.23
C CYS A 16 36.83 24.93 20.35
N TRP A 17 37.16 26.20 20.56
CA TRP A 17 36.49 27.39 20.03
C TRP A 17 37.13 28.62 20.68
N SER A 18 38.42 28.84 20.39
CA SER A 18 39.14 30.04 20.82
C SER A 18 39.06 31.19 19.80
N GLY A 19 38.22 31.07 18.76
CA GLY A 19 38.07 32.12 17.74
C GLY A 19 36.66 32.13 17.18
N SER A 20 36.00 33.30 17.24
CA SER A 20 34.62 33.50 16.81
C SER A 20 34.35 33.00 15.38
N HIS A 21 35.34 33.02 14.50
CA HIS A 21 35.20 32.58 13.11
C HIS A 21 34.97 31.05 12.97
N LEU A 22 35.62 30.22 13.78
CA LEU A 22 35.42 28.76 13.75
C LEU A 22 34.04 28.36 14.28
N MET A 23 33.51 29.14 15.22
CA MET A 23 32.12 29.01 15.72
C MET A 23 31.11 29.25 14.59
N TYR A 24 31.26 30.35 13.84
CA TYR A 24 30.35 30.66 12.73
C TYR A 24 30.40 29.60 11.63
N LEU A 25 31.58 29.09 11.28
CA LEU A 25 31.74 28.05 10.26
C LEU A 25 31.10 26.72 10.69
N GLN A 26 31.28 26.31 11.94
CA GLN A 26 30.66 25.10 12.44
C GLN A 26 29.14 25.24 12.56
N MET A 27 28.64 26.40 13.00
CA MET A 27 27.20 26.66 13.07
C MET A 27 26.55 26.62 11.69
N GLY A 28 27.18 27.22 10.66
CA GLY A 28 26.70 27.14 9.28
C GLY A 28 26.67 25.70 8.73
N LEU A 29 27.71 24.89 9.03
CA LEU A 29 27.74 23.47 8.67
C LEU A 29 26.62 22.67 9.38
N GLU A 30 26.30 23.00 10.63
CA GLU A 30 25.20 22.37 11.37
C GLU A 30 23.84 22.77 10.78
N ASP A 31 23.66 24.04 10.39
CA ASP A 31 22.45 24.54 9.74
C ASP A 31 22.23 23.88 8.37
N ASP A 32 23.27 23.80 7.53
CA ASP A 32 23.22 23.13 6.21
C ASP A 32 22.83 21.65 6.33
N VAL A 33 23.37 20.95 7.34
CA VAL A 33 23.03 19.54 7.61
C VAL A 33 21.58 19.39 8.08
N ASN A 34 21.09 20.31 8.91
CA ASN A 34 19.71 20.28 9.38
C ASN A 34 18.70 20.61 8.28
N GLU A 35 19.00 21.58 7.42
CA GLU A 35 18.15 21.92 6.26
C GLU A 35 18.09 20.75 5.27
N ALA A 36 19.24 20.13 4.98
CA ALA A 36 19.29 18.93 4.16
C ALA A 36 18.49 17.76 4.80
N ALA A 37 18.56 17.58 6.12
CA ALA A 37 17.80 16.56 6.81
C ALA A 37 16.28 16.79 6.75
N ALA A 38 15.82 18.04 6.93
CA ALA A 38 14.41 18.41 6.84
C ALA A 38 13.84 18.17 5.43
N ALA A 39 14.60 18.51 4.39
CA ALA A 39 14.19 18.27 3.00
C ALA A 39 14.06 16.76 2.69
N VAL A 40 14.94 15.93 3.25
CA VAL A 40 14.84 14.46 3.13
C VAL A 40 13.60 13.94 3.88
N GLU A 41 13.31 14.45 5.06
CA GLU A 41 12.15 14.04 5.85
C GLU A 41 10.82 14.35 5.12
N GLU A 42 10.69 15.55 4.56
CA GLU A 42 9.52 15.94 3.76
C GLU A 42 9.33 15.03 2.52
N ALA A 43 10.42 14.71 1.82
CA ALA A 43 10.38 13.81 0.67
C ALA A 43 9.97 12.38 1.06
N VAL A 44 10.45 11.89 2.21
CA VAL A 44 10.06 10.59 2.77
C VAL A 44 8.58 10.58 3.16
N ASP A 45 8.10 11.62 3.82
CA ASP A 45 6.70 11.75 4.24
C ASP A 45 5.74 11.74 3.04
N SER A 46 6.08 12.46 1.97
CA SER A 46 5.33 12.43 0.71
C SER A 46 5.29 11.02 0.10
N THR A 47 6.43 10.33 0.10
CA THR A 47 6.53 8.94 -0.40
C THR A 47 5.67 7.98 0.42
N VAL A 48 5.73 8.08 1.75
CA VAL A 48 4.93 7.25 2.67
C VAL A 48 3.43 7.54 2.51
N ALA A 49 3.04 8.79 2.31
CA ALA A 49 1.65 9.15 2.04
C ALA A 49 1.13 8.49 0.75
N MET A 50 1.92 8.53 -0.32
CA MET A 50 1.57 7.84 -1.57
C MET A 50 1.44 6.33 -1.38
N GLN A 51 2.35 5.70 -0.64
CA GLN A 51 2.29 4.27 -0.34
C GLN A 51 1.03 3.90 0.45
N ARG A 52 0.64 4.72 1.43
CA ARG A 52 -0.61 4.52 2.19
C ARG A 52 -1.83 4.54 1.25
N HIS A 53 -1.89 5.50 0.33
CA HIS A 53 -2.96 5.57 -0.66
C HIS A 53 -2.97 4.36 -1.60
N ALA A 54 -1.81 3.92 -2.09
CA ALA A 54 -1.70 2.74 -2.94
C ALA A 54 -2.28 1.48 -2.24
N VAL A 55 -2.01 1.30 -0.94
CA VAL A 55 -2.56 0.19 -0.16
C VAL A 55 -4.09 0.27 -0.05
N LEU A 56 -4.66 1.46 0.11
CA LEU A 56 -6.13 1.63 0.15
C LEU A 56 -6.77 1.27 -1.19
N LEU A 57 -6.19 1.74 -2.30
CA LEU A 57 -6.69 1.45 -3.64
C LEU A 57 -6.66 -0.05 -3.95
N VAL A 58 -5.60 -0.76 -3.54
CA VAL A 58 -5.53 -2.23 -3.71
C VAL A 58 -6.65 -2.94 -2.95
N ARG A 59 -6.96 -2.49 -1.73
CA ARG A 59 -8.06 -3.07 -0.92
C ARG A 59 -9.42 -2.86 -1.58
N GLU A 60 -9.69 -1.65 -2.08
CA GLU A 60 -10.94 -1.34 -2.78
C GLU A 60 -11.07 -2.15 -4.07
N LEU A 61 -9.99 -2.28 -4.82
CA LEU A 61 -9.94 -3.09 -6.02
C LEU A 61 -10.21 -4.57 -5.73
N ASP A 62 -9.71 -5.11 -4.62
CA ASP A 62 -10.03 -6.47 -4.20
C ASP A 62 -11.49 -6.63 -3.76
N ALA A 63 -12.06 -5.64 -3.06
CA ALA A 63 -13.48 -5.64 -2.72
C ALA A 63 -14.38 -5.60 -3.97
N LEU A 64 -14.02 -4.79 -4.98
CA LEU A 64 -14.73 -4.74 -6.25
C LEU A 64 -14.66 -6.08 -6.99
N LYS A 65 -13.49 -6.74 -7.00
CA LYS A 65 -13.37 -8.09 -7.59
C LYS A 65 -14.24 -9.13 -6.88
N GLU A 66 -14.37 -9.05 -5.54
CA GLU A 66 -15.29 -9.92 -4.78
C GLU A 66 -16.76 -9.64 -5.12
N PHE A 67 -17.13 -8.37 -5.26
CA PHE A 67 -18.48 -7.98 -5.66
C PHE A 67 -18.84 -8.52 -7.05
N VAL A 68 -17.96 -8.35 -8.04
CA VAL A 68 -18.16 -8.88 -9.40
C VAL A 68 -18.31 -10.41 -9.37
N ALA A 69 -17.46 -11.11 -8.62
CA ALA A 69 -17.54 -12.55 -8.50
C ALA A 69 -18.86 -13.03 -7.86
N ALA A 70 -19.42 -12.27 -6.92
CA ALA A 70 -20.73 -12.57 -6.33
C ALA A 70 -21.87 -12.39 -7.33
N CYS A 71 -21.83 -11.34 -8.16
CA CYS A 71 -22.81 -11.13 -9.23
C CYS A 71 -22.75 -12.23 -10.29
N ASP A 72 -21.55 -12.60 -10.73
CA ASP A 72 -21.35 -13.70 -11.68
C ASP A 72 -21.87 -15.02 -11.08
N ALA A 73 -21.58 -15.31 -9.80
CA ALA A 73 -22.08 -16.51 -9.12
C ALA A 73 -23.61 -16.58 -9.04
N ASP A 74 -24.29 -15.46 -8.77
CA ASP A 74 -25.75 -15.40 -8.80
C ASP A 74 -26.32 -15.61 -10.20
N SER A 75 -25.64 -15.07 -11.21
CA SER A 75 -26.04 -15.21 -12.61
C SER A 75 -25.91 -16.67 -13.07
N VAL A 76 -24.82 -17.35 -12.69
CA VAL A 76 -24.63 -18.79 -12.90
C VAL A 76 -25.73 -19.59 -12.19
N HIS A 77 -26.06 -19.23 -10.94
CA HIS A 77 -27.12 -19.92 -10.22
C HIS A 77 -28.48 -19.75 -10.92
N ALA A 78 -28.81 -18.53 -11.35
CA ALA A 78 -30.04 -18.23 -12.05
C ALA A 78 -30.16 -19.00 -13.37
N ALA A 79 -29.07 -19.08 -14.14
CA ALA A 79 -29.02 -19.83 -15.40
C ALA A 79 -29.29 -21.34 -15.21
N CYS A 80 -28.98 -21.89 -14.03
CA CYS A 80 -29.07 -23.33 -13.74
C CYS A 80 -30.24 -23.75 -12.82
N LYS A 81 -31.03 -22.81 -12.28
CA LYS A 81 -32.06 -23.12 -11.25
C LYS A 81 -33.36 -23.70 -11.83
N GLY A 82 -33.67 -23.41 -13.10
CA GLY A 82 -34.96 -23.71 -13.74
C GLY A 82 -35.07 -25.09 -14.40
N PHE A 83 -36.21 -25.36 -15.05
CA PHE A 83 -36.38 -26.52 -15.93
C PHE A 83 -35.68 -26.24 -17.27
N GLY A 84 -34.37 -26.49 -17.29
CA GLY A 84 -33.49 -26.15 -18.41
C GLY A 84 -32.28 -25.34 -17.95
N THR A 85 -31.43 -24.97 -18.91
CA THR A 85 -30.25 -24.12 -18.66
C THR A 85 -30.27 -22.94 -19.62
N ASP A 86 -30.04 -21.73 -19.12
CA ASP A 86 -29.75 -20.59 -20.00
C ASP A 86 -28.29 -20.68 -20.46
N GLU A 87 -28.09 -21.43 -21.55
CA GLU A 87 -26.77 -21.67 -22.15
C GLU A 87 -26.11 -20.38 -22.62
N THR A 88 -26.89 -19.38 -23.03
CA THR A 88 -26.36 -18.10 -23.51
C THR A 88 -25.76 -17.28 -22.38
N ALA A 89 -26.47 -17.16 -21.26
CA ALA A 89 -25.97 -16.49 -20.06
C ALA A 89 -24.77 -17.23 -19.47
N LEU A 90 -24.85 -18.56 -19.36
CA LEU A 90 -23.78 -19.38 -18.79
C LEU A 90 -22.50 -19.30 -19.64
N SER A 91 -22.61 -19.43 -20.96
CA SER A 91 -21.48 -19.34 -21.89
C SER A 91 -20.81 -17.97 -21.86
N SER A 92 -21.58 -16.88 -21.78
CA SER A 92 -21.04 -15.53 -21.70
C SER A 92 -20.15 -15.33 -20.46
N ILE A 93 -20.55 -15.89 -19.32
CA ILE A 93 -19.77 -15.79 -18.07
C ILE A 93 -18.50 -16.66 -18.17
N ILE A 94 -18.63 -17.92 -18.60
CA ILE A 94 -17.48 -18.85 -18.63
C ILE A 94 -16.45 -18.43 -19.67
N CYS A 95 -16.88 -18.03 -20.87
CA CYS A 95 -15.98 -17.62 -21.95
C CYS A 95 -15.49 -16.17 -21.80
N GLY A 96 -16.18 -15.33 -21.02
CA GLY A 96 -15.89 -13.90 -20.86
C GLY A 96 -15.03 -13.54 -19.65
N ARG A 97 -14.52 -14.52 -18.89
CA ARG A 97 -13.73 -14.32 -17.67
C ARG A 97 -12.38 -15.02 -17.75
N THR A 98 -11.39 -14.49 -17.07
CA THR A 98 -10.09 -15.16 -16.93
C THR A 98 -10.18 -16.33 -15.96
N LYS A 99 -9.19 -17.21 -15.99
CA LYS A 99 -9.11 -18.37 -15.09
C LYS A 99 -9.14 -17.93 -13.61
N GLU A 100 -8.43 -16.87 -13.27
CA GLU A 100 -8.36 -16.33 -11.90
C GLU A 100 -9.71 -15.78 -11.44
N GLN A 101 -10.44 -15.13 -12.35
CA GLN A 101 -11.80 -14.65 -12.08
C GLN A 101 -12.75 -15.83 -11.87
N LEU A 102 -12.71 -16.86 -12.73
CA LEU A 102 -13.54 -18.05 -12.59
C LEU A 102 -13.27 -18.82 -11.29
N LEU A 103 -12.01 -18.90 -10.85
CA LEU A 103 -11.67 -19.49 -9.54
C LEU A 103 -12.28 -18.69 -8.38
N ARG A 104 -12.32 -17.36 -8.50
CA ARG A 104 -12.99 -16.50 -7.50
C ARG A 104 -14.51 -16.71 -7.52
N VAL A 105 -15.11 -16.76 -8.72
CA VAL A 105 -16.54 -17.05 -8.91
C VAL A 105 -16.91 -18.40 -8.30
N ASP A 106 -16.13 -19.46 -8.58
CA ASP A 106 -16.33 -20.80 -8.03
C ASP A 106 -16.28 -20.79 -6.49
N ARG A 107 -15.28 -20.12 -5.89
CA ARG A 107 -15.20 -19.94 -4.44
C ARG A 107 -16.44 -19.27 -3.85
N VAL A 108 -16.88 -18.18 -4.47
CA VAL A 108 -18.05 -17.41 -4.00
C VAL A 108 -19.34 -18.19 -4.22
N TYR A 109 -19.49 -18.86 -5.35
CA TYR A 109 -20.63 -19.70 -5.69
C TYR A 109 -20.82 -20.83 -4.67
N ARG A 110 -19.74 -21.54 -4.33
CA ARG A 110 -19.74 -22.59 -3.30
C ARG A 110 -20.18 -22.05 -1.94
N SER A 111 -19.64 -20.91 -1.54
CA SER A 111 -19.97 -20.27 -0.26
C SER A 111 -21.44 -19.84 -0.19
N LYS A 112 -21.96 -19.26 -1.29
CA LYS A 112 -23.28 -18.62 -1.31
C LYS A 112 -24.42 -19.60 -1.58
N HIS A 113 -24.19 -20.60 -2.44
CA HIS A 113 -25.22 -21.53 -2.91
C HIS A 113 -25.03 -22.97 -2.41
N GLY A 114 -23.96 -23.26 -1.67
CA GLY A 114 -23.72 -24.56 -1.03
C GLY A 114 -23.53 -25.73 -2.00
N LYS A 115 -23.10 -25.45 -3.24
CA LYS A 115 -22.93 -26.44 -4.32
C LYS A 115 -21.47 -26.47 -4.78
N THR A 116 -20.90 -27.66 -4.96
CA THR A 116 -19.50 -27.94 -5.36
C THR A 116 -19.27 -27.95 -6.86
#